data_AF-A0A432QR15-F1
#
_entry.id   AF-A0A432QR15-F1
#
_cell.length_a   1.000
_cell.length_b   1.000
_cell.length_c   1.000
_cell.angle_alpha   90.00
_cell.angle_beta   90.00
_cell.angle_gamma   90.00
#
_symmetry.space_group_name_H-M   'P 1'
#
loop_
_entity.id
_entity.type
_entity.pdbx_description
1 polymer ?
#
loop_
_entity_poly.entity_id
_entity_poly.type
_entity_poly.pdbx_seq_one_letter_code
_entity_poly.pdbx_strand_id
1 'polypeptide(L)'
;MGFERFKSDEEIMEWFEREMEAGNFVSVENLEEAKKGLAEAADRALKRRELRLLFTSPEEKEKAIRVLKELFGEKLEIIEV
;
A
#
# COMPACT_ATOMS: atom_id res chain seq x y z
N MET A 1 15.90 -16.98 9.98
CA MET A 1 16.20 -15.52 10.02
C MET A 1 14.88 -14.76 10.23
N GLY A 2 14.70 -14.09 11.36
CA GLY A 2 13.47 -13.35 11.66
C GLY A 2 13.44 -11.95 11.03
N PHE A 3 12.27 -11.53 10.55
CA PHE A 3 12.00 -10.17 10.06
C PHE A 3 12.05 -9.08 11.16
N GLU A 4 12.43 -9.44 12.39
CA GLU A 4 12.60 -8.56 13.55
C GLU A 4 13.64 -7.44 13.36
N ARG A 5 14.41 -7.47 12.26
CA ARG A 5 15.45 -6.48 11.95
C ARG A 5 14.92 -5.24 11.20
N PHE A 6 13.72 -5.31 10.64
CA PHE A 6 13.16 -4.22 9.84
C PHE A 6 12.24 -3.33 10.69
N LYS A 7 12.32 -2.01 10.51
CA LYS A 7 11.56 -1.06 11.34
C LYS A 7 10.20 -0.72 10.76
N SER A 8 9.95 -1.05 9.50
CA SER A 8 8.67 -0.84 8.82
C SER A 8 8.41 -1.88 7.74
N ASP A 9 7.13 -2.04 7.39
CA ASP A 9 6.69 -2.92 6.29
C ASP A 9 7.25 -2.46 4.93
N GLU A 10 7.51 -1.16 4.75
CA GLU A 10 8.16 -0.60 3.54
C GLU A 10 9.61 -1.07 3.41
N GLU A 11 10.39 -1.06 4.49
CA GLU A 11 11.79 -1.55 4.45
C GLU A 11 11.85 -3.04 4.12
N ILE A 12 10.83 -3.81 4.53
CA ILE A 12 10.73 -5.24 4.20
C ILE A 12 10.49 -5.41 2.70
N MET A 13 9.58 -4.64 2.12
CA MET A 13 9.24 -4.72 0.70
C MET A 13 10.39 -4.27 -0.20
N GLU A 14 11.05 -3.16 0.13
CA GLU A 14 12.25 -2.70 -0.60
C GLU A 14 13.41 -3.70 -0.52
N TRP A 15 13.60 -4.33 0.64
CA TRP A 15 14.60 -5.40 0.78
C TRP A 15 14.22 -6.62 -0.08
N PHE A 16 12.95 -7.04 -0.07
CA PHE A 16 12.48 -8.15 -0.88
C PHE A 16 12.63 -7.91 -2.39
N GLU A 17 12.29 -6.72 -2.87
CA GLU A 17 12.45 -6.34 -4.28
C GLU A 17 13.93 -6.40 -4.68
N ARG A 18 14.83 -5.84 -3.86
CA ARG A 18 16.27 -5.86 -4.14
C ARG A 18 16.87 -7.26 -4.15
N GLU A 19 16.49 -8.14 -3.21
CA GLU A 19 16.98 -9.52 -3.18
C GLU A 19 16.41 -10.36 -4.35
N MET A 20 15.16 -10.13 -4.76
CA MET A 20 14.60 -10.75 -5.96
C MET A 20 15.29 -10.29 -7.24
N GLU A 21 15.53 -8.97 -7.40
CA GLU A 21 16.27 -8.43 -8.56
C GLU A 21 17.71 -8.95 -8.60
N ALA A 22 18.33 -9.16 -7.44
CA ALA A 22 19.67 -9.76 -7.32
C ALA A 22 19.68 -11.28 -7.56
N GLY A 23 18.52 -11.94 -7.64
CA GLY A 23 18.41 -13.39 -7.77
C GLY A 23 18.83 -14.16 -6.50
N ASN A 24 18.87 -13.47 -5.35
CA ASN A 24 19.22 -14.07 -4.07
C ASN A 24 17.98 -14.70 -3.45
N PHE A 25 17.89 -16.03 -3.55
CA PHE A 25 16.84 -16.78 -2.90
C PHE A 25 17.21 -17.05 -1.44
N VAL A 26 16.58 -16.31 -0.53
CA VAL A 26 16.72 -16.54 0.91
C VAL A 26 15.86 -17.73 1.32
N SER A 27 16.49 -18.77 1.88
CA SER A 27 15.80 -19.92 2.45
C SER A 27 15.03 -19.48 3.70
N VAL A 28 13.70 -19.48 3.61
CA VAL A 28 12.81 -19.26 4.75
C VAL A 28 12.60 -20.58 5.50
N GLU A 29 12.75 -20.54 6.83
CA GLU A 29 12.59 -21.73 7.68
C GLU A 29 11.16 -22.28 7.66
N ASN A 30 10.18 -21.41 7.38
CA ASN A 30 8.77 -21.79 7.23
C ASN A 30 8.14 -21.10 6.00
N LEU A 31 8.07 -21.84 4.89
CA LEU A 31 7.51 -21.37 3.63
C LEU A 31 6.03 -20.95 3.75
N GLU A 32 5.25 -21.62 4.59
CA GLU A 32 3.83 -21.28 4.79
C GLU A 32 3.66 -19.94 5.52
N GLU A 33 4.48 -19.69 6.53
CA GLU A 33 4.45 -18.42 7.27
C GLU A 33 4.89 -17.24 6.40
N ALA A 34 5.92 -17.44 5.58
CA ALA A 34 6.37 -16.44 4.60
C ALA A 34 5.29 -16.13 3.55
N LYS A 35 4.60 -17.16 3.02
CA LYS A 35 3.47 -16.98 2.10
C LYS A 35 2.32 -16.22 2.75
N LYS A 36 2.02 -16.50 4.01
CA LYS A 36 0.96 -15.81 4.76
C LYS A 36 1.31 -14.33 4.97
N GLY A 37 2.54 -14.04 5.39
CA GLY A 37 3.01 -12.66 5.58
C GLY A 37 2.99 -11.86 4.28
N LEU A 38 3.43 -12.45 3.16
CA LEU A 38 3.35 -11.82 1.83
C LEU A 38 1.90 -11.60 1.38
N ALA A 39 1.01 -12.56 1.60
CA ALA A 39 -0.40 -12.41 1.26
C ALA A 39 -1.08 -11.30 2.08
N GLU A 40 -0.77 -11.21 3.39
CA GLU A 40 -1.29 -10.14 4.26
C GLU A 40 -0.68 -8.77 3.93
N ALA A 41 0.59 -8.71 3.53
CA ALA A 41 1.24 -7.48 3.06
C ALA A 41 0.66 -7.03 1.71
N ALA A 42 0.47 -7.96 0.77
CA ALA A 42 -0.15 -7.69 -0.52
C ALA A 42 -1.62 -7.27 -0.37
N ASP A 43 -2.38 -7.90 0.52
CA ASP A 43 -3.77 -7.52 0.83
C ASP A 43 -3.84 -6.13 1.48
N ARG A 44 -2.91 -5.80 2.39
CA ARG A 44 -2.77 -4.44 2.95
C ARG A 44 -2.41 -3.40 1.89
N ALA A 45 -1.47 -3.71 1.00
CA ALA A 45 -1.07 -2.83 -0.11
C ALA A 45 -2.23 -2.64 -1.11
N LEU A 46 -2.96 -3.70 -1.46
CA LEU A 46 -4.12 -3.65 -2.34
C LEU A 46 -5.32 -2.93 -1.72
N LYS A 47 -5.46 -2.96 -0.39
CA LYS A 47 -6.47 -2.18 0.35
C LYS A 47 -6.16 -0.68 0.37
N ARG A 48 -4.90 -0.27 0.24
CA ARG A 48 -4.50 1.14 0.04
C ARG A 48 -4.56 1.52 -1.44
N ARG A 49 -5.77 1.55 -2.00
CA ARG A 49 -6.00 2.16 -3.32
C ARG A 49 -6.21 3.65 -3.16
N GLU A 50 -5.13 4.41 -3.22
CA GLU A 50 -5.19 5.87 -3.28
C GLU A 50 -5.55 6.32 -4.70
N LEU A 51 -6.59 7.15 -4.83
CA LEU A 51 -6.98 7.76 -6.10
C LEU A 51 -6.53 9.22 -6.08
N ARG A 52 -5.58 9.59 -6.94
CA ARG A 52 -5.14 11.00 -7.09
C ARG A 52 -5.92 11.68 -8.20
N LEU A 53 -6.61 12.76 -7.87
CA LEU A 53 -7.34 13.60 -8.82
C LEU A 53 -6.72 14.99 -8.85
N LEU A 54 -6.41 15.47 -10.05
CA LEU A 54 -5.89 16.81 -10.28
C LEU A 54 -7.02 17.68 -10.83
N PHE A 55 -7.19 18.86 -10.24
CA PHE A 55 -8.21 19.81 -10.65
C PHE A 55 -7.55 21.09 -11.14
N THR A 56 -7.97 21.54 -12.31
CA THR A 56 -7.54 22.80 -12.93
C THR A 56 -8.30 24.02 -12.41
N SER A 57 -9.47 23.79 -11.80
CA SER A 57 -10.33 24.83 -11.25
C SER A 57 -10.73 24.49 -9.80
N PRO A 58 -10.75 25.48 -8.89
CA PRO A 58 -11.24 25.28 -7.53
C PRO A 58 -12.73 24.87 -7.49
N GLU A 59 -13.54 25.34 -8.44
CA GLU A 59 -14.96 24.99 -8.54
C GLU A 59 -15.17 23.53 -8.92
N GLU A 60 -14.30 22.98 -9.79
CA GLU A 60 -14.34 21.57 -10.18
C GLU A 60 -13.92 20.67 -9.02
N LYS A 61 -12.91 21.11 -8.24
CA LYS A 61 -12.47 20.43 -7.03
C LYS A 61 -13.60 20.31 -6.00
N GLU A 62 -14.30 21.41 -5.71
CA GLU A 62 -15.42 21.40 -4.75
C GLU A 62 -16.57 20.47 -5.20
N LYS A 63 -16.94 20.52 -6.49
CA LYS A 63 -17.97 19.64 -7.04
C LYS A 63 -17.58 18.17 -6.92
N ALA A 64 -16.34 17.83 -7.27
CA ALA A 64 -15.85 16.45 -7.18
C ALA A 64 -15.81 15.95 -5.73
N ILE A 65 -15.30 16.77 -4.80
CA ILE A 65 -15.30 16.43 -3.36
C ILE A 65 -16.71 16.15 -2.86
N ARG A 66 -17.68 16.99 -3.25
CA ARG A 66 -19.08 16.80 -2.86
C ARG A 66 -19.66 15.49 -3.38
N VAL A 67 -19.46 15.18 -4.65
CA VAL A 67 -19.93 13.91 -5.27
C VAL A 67 -19.27 12.71 -4.59
N LEU A 68 -17.97 12.76 -4.35
CA LEU A 68 -17.25 11.68 -3.70
C LEU A 68 -17.73 11.45 -2.26
N LYS A 69 -18.02 12.52 -1.51
CA LYS A 69 -18.64 12.42 -0.18
C LYS A 69 -20.06 11.85 -0.23
N GLU A 70 -20.88 12.23 -1.21
CA GLU A 70 -22.22 11.66 -1.38
C GLU A 70 -22.19 10.16 -1.68
N LEU A 71 -21.24 9.71 -2.52
CA LEU A 71 -21.15 8.31 -2.95
C LEU A 71 -20.51 7.40 -1.91
N PHE A 72 -19.45 7.86 -1.24
CA PHE A 72 -18.61 7.02 -0.37
C PHE A 72 -18.79 7.32 1.12
N GLY A 73 -19.44 8.43 1.48
CA GLY A 73 -19.73 8.81 2.86
C GLY A 73 -18.47 8.91 3.73
N GLU A 74 -18.56 8.44 4.97
CA GLU A 74 -17.49 8.49 5.97
C GLU A 74 -16.31 7.54 5.69
N LYS A 75 -16.42 6.67 4.67
CA LYS A 75 -15.35 5.73 4.29
C LYS A 75 -14.29 6.36 3.40
N LEU A 76 -14.49 7.61 2.97
CA LEU A 76 -13.59 8.35 2.11
C LEU A 76 -12.79 9.38 2.92
N GLU A 77 -11.49 9.17 2.99
CA GLU A 77 -10.54 10.15 3.52
C GLU A 77 -10.00 11.00 2.36
N ILE A 78 -10.12 12.33 2.47
CA ILE A 78 -9.63 13.27 1.46
C ILE A 78 -8.42 13.97 2.03
N ILE A 79 -7.27 13.76 1.38
CA ILE A 79 -6.00 14.39 1.74
C ILE A 79 -5.67 15.41 0.66
N GLU A 80 -5.61 16.69 1.04
CA GLU A 80 -5.19 17.79 0.16
C GLU A 80 -3.67 17.96 0.28
N VAL A 81 -2.97 17.91 -0.86
CA VAL A 81 -1.51 18.04 -0.97
C VAL A 81 -1.16 19.33 -1.68
#